data_AF-A0A0R1Y4T5-F1
#
_entry.id   AF-A0A0R1Y4T5-F1
#
_cell.length_a   1.000
_cell.length_b   1.000
_cell.length_c   1.000
_cell.angle_alpha   90.00
_cell.angle_beta   90.00
_cell.angle_gamma   90.00
#
_symmetry.space_group_name_H-M   'P 1'
#
loop_
_entity.id
_entity.type
_entity.pdbx_description
1 polymer ?
#
loop_
_entity_poly.entity_id
_entity_poly.type
_entity_poly.pdbx_seq_one_letter_code
_entity_poly.pdbx_strand_id
1 'polypeptide(L)'
;MLVAAYRTHGPNIILDPPQVTPDFRVALARWAITNNASYTQIAAKFGYLGTAQIYQWKKIYRNEGPNGLLSISKGRKPKMTNKRKKPTKKRSTKKKLTPEQNRLKQLEAENLGLRIKNEALKLLASMKQRTKNSPK
;
A
#
# COMPACT_ATOMS: atom_id res chain seq x y z
N MET A 1 -10.03 -12.77 23.26
CA MET A 1 -9.95 -11.39 22.74
C MET A 1 -10.69 -10.41 23.64
N LEU A 2 -11.97 -10.63 23.95
CA LEU A 2 -12.78 -9.73 24.78
C LEU A 2 -12.13 -9.38 26.12
N VAL A 3 -11.68 -10.39 26.89
CA VAL A 3 -10.98 -10.18 28.18
C VAL A 3 -9.75 -9.28 28.03
N ALA A 4 -8.97 -9.44 26.96
CA ALA A 4 -7.77 -8.63 26.72
C ALA A 4 -8.12 -7.18 26.36
N ALA A 5 -9.16 -6.96 25.56
CA ALA A 5 -9.66 -5.62 25.26
C ALA A 5 -10.28 -4.95 26.50
N TYR A 6 -10.99 -5.70 27.34
CA TYR A 6 -11.61 -5.17 28.56
C TYR A 6 -10.57 -4.75 29.59
N ARG A 7 -9.46 -5.47 29.71
CA ARG A 7 -8.35 -5.08 30.60
C ARG A 7 -7.71 -3.74 30.21
N THR A 8 -7.70 -3.37 28.93
CA THR A 8 -7.02 -2.16 28.45
C THR A 8 -7.96 -0.98 28.22
N HIS A 9 -9.17 -1.23 27.70
CA HIS A 9 -10.14 -0.20 27.34
C HIS A 9 -11.38 -0.19 28.24
N GLY A 10 -11.52 -1.17 29.14
CA GLY A 10 -12.64 -1.25 30.08
C GLY A 10 -14.00 -1.49 29.41
N PRO A 11 -15.09 -1.04 30.04
CA PRO A 11 -16.45 -1.19 29.49
C PRO A 11 -16.68 -0.41 28.19
N ASN A 12 -15.82 0.56 27.86
CA ASN A 12 -15.94 1.37 26.65
C ASN A 12 -15.88 0.53 25.37
N ILE A 13 -15.31 -0.67 25.39
CA ILE A 13 -15.32 -1.55 24.21
C ILE A 13 -16.73 -2.00 23.79
N ILE A 14 -17.66 -2.02 24.76
CA ILE A 14 -19.06 -2.38 24.56
C ILE A 14 -19.90 -1.11 24.34
N LEU A 15 -19.67 -0.10 25.16
CA LEU A 15 -20.45 1.14 25.15
C LEU A 15 -20.14 2.01 23.91
N ASP A 16 -18.86 2.14 23.58
CA ASP A 16 -18.34 3.00 22.51
C ASP A 16 -17.29 2.25 21.67
N PRO A 17 -17.73 1.28 20.84
CA PRO A 17 -16.79 0.50 20.04
C PRO A 17 -16.03 1.37 19.04
N PRO A 18 -14.77 1.00 18.73
CA PRO A 18 -13.94 1.78 17.82
C PRO A 18 -14.56 1.87 16.42
N GLN A 19 -14.62 3.10 15.89
CA GLN A 19 -15.20 3.36 14.58
C GLN A 19 -14.30 2.82 13.46
N VAL A 20 -14.88 1.99 12.59
CA VAL A 20 -14.13 1.30 11.53
C VAL A 20 -13.99 2.20 10.29
N THR A 21 -13.10 3.18 10.37
CA THR A 21 -12.71 4.07 9.26
C THR A 21 -11.67 3.41 8.34
N PRO A 22 -11.49 3.88 7.08
CA PRO A 22 -10.44 3.36 6.19
C PRO A 22 -9.04 3.44 6.82
N ASP A 23 -8.70 4.57 7.43
CA ASP A 23 -7.41 4.78 8.10
C ASP A 23 -7.22 3.84 9.29
N PHE A 24 -8.28 3.60 10.07
CA PHE A 24 -8.26 2.63 11.16
C PHE A 24 -7.91 1.23 10.66
N ARG A 25 -8.52 0.78 9.54
CA ARG A 25 -8.22 -0.53 8.94
C ARG A 25 -6.76 -0.64 8.53
N VAL A 26 -6.23 0.42 7.90
CA VAL A 26 -4.83 0.49 7.46
C VAL A 26 -3.88 0.44 8.66
N ALA A 27 -4.11 1.26 9.68
CA ALA A 27 -3.30 1.32 10.88
C ALA A 27 -3.28 -0.04 11.60
N LEU A 28 -4.46 -0.64 11.78
CA LEU A 28 -4.61 -1.94 12.41
C LEU A 28 -3.89 -3.04 11.62
N ALA A 29 -4.13 -3.13 10.31
CA ALA A 29 -3.54 -4.17 9.47
C ALA A 29 -2.01 -4.04 9.39
N ARG A 30 -1.50 -2.81 9.21
CA ARG A 30 -0.07 -2.51 9.22
C ARG A 30 0.56 -2.96 10.53
N TRP A 31 0.02 -2.49 11.66
CA TRP A 31 0.57 -2.82 12.98
C TRP A 31 0.53 -4.34 13.24
N ALA A 32 -0.58 -5.00 12.91
CA ALA A 32 -0.75 -6.43 13.09
C ALA A 32 0.24 -7.27 12.27
N ILE A 33 0.58 -6.82 11.06
CA ILE A 33 1.55 -7.52 10.20
C ILE A 33 2.98 -7.24 10.69
N THR A 34 3.33 -5.97 10.95
CA THR A 34 4.68 -5.59 11.41
C THR A 34 5.08 -6.27 12.72
N ASN A 35 4.14 -6.42 13.65
CA ASN A 35 4.40 -7.03 14.97
C ASN A 35 4.07 -8.53 15.00
N ASN A 36 3.70 -9.12 13.86
CA ASN A 36 3.19 -10.48 13.75
C ASN A 36 2.11 -10.81 14.82
N ALA A 37 1.25 -9.83 15.10
CA ALA A 37 0.41 -9.83 16.28
C ALA A 37 -0.72 -10.86 16.19
N SER A 38 -1.00 -11.48 17.34
CA SER A 38 -2.16 -12.33 17.53
C SER A 38 -3.45 -11.52 17.62
N TYR A 39 -4.59 -12.18 17.44
CA TYR A 39 -5.89 -11.54 17.59
C TYR A 39 -6.08 -10.94 19.00
N THR A 40 -5.62 -11.60 20.06
CA THR A 40 -5.71 -11.07 21.43
C THR A 40 -4.93 -9.78 21.61
N GLN A 41 -3.73 -9.68 21.02
CA GLN A 41 -2.92 -8.46 21.05
C GLN A 41 -3.56 -7.32 20.26
N ILE A 42 -4.19 -7.62 19.11
CA ILE A 42 -4.93 -6.62 18.33
C ILE A 42 -6.12 -6.08 19.12
N ALA A 43 -6.88 -6.96 19.78
CA ALA A 43 -7.99 -6.57 20.65
C ALA A 43 -7.52 -5.68 21.81
N ALA A 44 -6.42 -6.04 22.47
CA ALA A 44 -5.85 -5.24 23.55
C ALA A 44 -5.44 -3.84 23.08
N LYS A 45 -4.81 -3.73 21.91
CA LYS A 45 -4.32 -2.44 21.40
C LYS A 45 -5.41 -1.55 20.80
N PHE A 46 -6.28 -2.11 19.97
CA PHE A 46 -7.25 -1.35 19.18
C PHE A 46 -8.68 -1.40 19.73
N GLY A 47 -8.95 -2.20 20.77
CA GLY A 47 -10.30 -2.39 21.28
C GLY A 47 -11.24 -3.11 20.30
N TYR A 48 -10.69 -3.72 19.24
CA TYR A 48 -11.47 -4.27 18.13
C TYR A 48 -11.50 -5.80 18.14
N LEU A 49 -12.72 -6.36 18.07
CA LEU A 49 -12.98 -7.79 18.28
C LEU A 49 -13.32 -8.55 16.98
N GLY A 50 -13.42 -7.87 15.84
CA GLY A 50 -13.85 -8.46 14.57
C GLY A 50 -12.80 -9.35 13.90
N THR A 51 -12.68 -10.62 14.31
CA THR A 51 -11.66 -11.57 13.81
C THR A 51 -11.69 -11.77 12.29
N ALA A 52 -12.87 -12.02 11.72
CA ALA A 52 -13.03 -12.22 10.27
C ALA A 52 -12.62 -10.97 9.47
N GLN A 53 -12.95 -9.79 9.99
CA GLN A 53 -12.58 -8.52 9.37
C GLN A 53 -11.07 -8.27 9.46
N ILE A 54 -10.45 -8.53 10.62
CA ILE A 54 -8.99 -8.47 10.80
C ILE A 54 -8.29 -9.40 9.81
N TYR A 55 -8.75 -10.65 9.69
CA TYR A 55 -8.19 -11.62 8.75
C TYR A 55 -8.25 -11.08 7.31
N GLN A 56 -9.42 -10.60 6.90
CA GLN A 56 -9.61 -10.05 5.56
C GLN A 56 -8.72 -8.82 5.31
N TRP A 57 -8.60 -7.92 6.29
CA TRP A 57 -7.76 -6.73 6.16
C TRP A 57 -6.27 -7.08 6.08
N LYS A 58 -5.80 -8.04 6.89
CA LYS A 58 -4.42 -8.55 6.79
C LYS A 58 -4.16 -9.16 5.41
N LYS A 59 -5.11 -9.90 4.86
CA LYS A 59 -5.01 -10.48 3.51
C LYS A 59 -4.96 -9.40 2.42
N ILE A 60 -5.86 -8.43 2.46
CA ILE A 60 -5.88 -7.32 1.49
C ILE A 60 -4.59 -6.49 1.59
N TYR A 61 -4.13 -6.18 2.80
CA TYR A 61 -2.89 -5.43 2.99
C TYR A 61 -1.67 -6.16 2.43
N ARG A 62 -1.60 -7.49 2.58
CA ARG A 62 -0.50 -8.30 2.01
C ARG A 62 -0.52 -8.31 0.48
N ASN A 63 -1.70 -8.32 -0.14
CA ASN A 63 -1.84 -8.43 -1.59
C ASN A 63 -1.78 -7.08 -2.32
N GLU A 64 -2.40 -6.05 -1.75
CA GLU A 64 -2.67 -4.76 -2.40
C GLU A 64 -2.07 -3.57 -1.62
N GLY A 65 -1.48 -3.81 -0.46
CA GLY A 65 -0.93 -2.78 0.40
C GLY A 65 -2.01 -1.90 1.07
N PRO A 66 -1.62 -0.71 1.58
CA PRO A 66 -2.57 0.20 2.23
C PRO A 66 -3.66 0.69 1.28
N ASN A 67 -3.34 0.89 -0.01
CA ASN A 67 -4.29 1.35 -1.03
C ASN A 67 -5.46 0.38 -1.23
N GLY A 68 -5.23 -0.93 -1.10
CA GLY A 68 -6.29 -1.94 -1.18
C GLY A 68 -7.34 -1.75 -0.09
N LEU A 69 -6.92 -1.45 1.15
CA LEU A 69 -7.83 -1.20 2.27
C LEU A 69 -8.59 0.11 2.14
N LEU A 70 -7.93 1.16 1.66
CA LEU A 70 -8.56 2.47 1.40
C LEU A 70 -9.64 2.38 0.32
N SER A 71 -9.47 1.46 -0.65
CA SER A 71 -10.43 1.25 -1.75
C SER A 71 -11.68 0.47 -1.36
N ILE A 72 -11.76 -0.07 -0.14
CA ILE A 72 -12.91 -0.85 0.34
C ILE A 72 -14.10 0.10 0.56
N SER A 73 -14.97 0.16 -0.45
CA SER A 73 -16.27 0.85 -0.34
C SER A 73 -17.14 0.21 0.74
N LYS A 74 -17.85 1.06 1.51
CA LYS A 74 -18.81 0.62 2.53
C LYS A 74 -20.03 -0.01 1.82
N GLY A 75 -20.46 -1.16 2.32
CA GLY A 75 -21.67 -1.84 1.84
C GLY A 75 -21.42 -3.00 0.88
N ARG A 76 -22.48 -3.79 0.63
CA ARG A 76 -22.45 -4.94 -0.28
C ARG A 76 -22.50 -4.44 -1.72
N LYS A 77 -21.64 -4.97 -2.59
CA LYS A 77 -21.77 -4.73 -4.04
C LYS A 77 -23.16 -5.20 -4.50
N PRO A 78 -23.89 -4.42 -5.31
CA PRO A 78 -25.23 -4.80 -5.74
C PRO A 78 -25.19 -6.15 -6.48
N LYS A 79 -26.07 -7.07 -6.08
CA LYS A 79 -26.17 -8.42 -6.65
C LYS A 79 -26.78 -8.40 -8.06
N MET A 80 -27.62 -7.41 -8.34
CA MET A 80 -28.31 -7.23 -9.61
C MET A 80 -27.53 -6.25 -10.50
N THR A 81 -27.04 -6.71 -11.65
CA THR A 81 -26.64 -5.81 -12.72
C THR A 81 -27.92 -5.31 -13.40
N ASN A 82 -28.46 -4.17 -13.00
CA ASN A 82 -29.47 -3.52 -13.83
C ASN A 82 -28.80 -3.17 -15.16
N LYS A 83 -29.07 -3.97 -16.20
CA LYS A 83 -28.75 -3.66 -17.60
C LYS A 83 -29.62 -2.49 -18.07
N ARG A 84 -29.50 -1.33 -17.44
CA ARG A 84 -29.76 -0.06 -18.11
C ARG A 84 -28.40 0.47 -18.48
N LYS A 85 -28.03 0.29 -19.75
CA LYS A 85 -26.88 0.96 -20.36
C LYS A 85 -27.17 2.47 -20.35
N LYS A 86 -26.91 3.13 -19.23
CA LYS A 86 -26.44 4.51 -19.25
C LYS A 86 -24.96 4.41 -19.62
N PRO A 87 -24.41 5.21 -20.54
CA PRO A 87 -22.98 5.20 -20.84
C PRO A 87 -22.23 5.83 -19.67
N THR A 88 -22.21 5.14 -18.54
CA THR A 88 -21.30 5.40 -17.44
C THR A 88 -20.06 4.63 -17.80
N LYS A 89 -19.01 5.37 -18.18
CA LYS A 89 -17.65 4.89 -18.39
C LYS A 89 -17.34 3.78 -17.38
N LYS A 90 -17.44 2.53 -17.82
CA LYS A 90 -16.79 1.40 -17.14
C LYS A 90 -15.31 1.63 -17.27
N ARG A 91 -14.75 2.45 -16.38
CA ARG A 91 -13.31 2.48 -16.11
C ARG A 91 -12.97 1.21 -15.35
N SER A 92 -12.88 0.11 -16.10
CA SER A 92 -11.84 -0.88 -15.85
C SER A 92 -10.49 -0.23 -16.19
N THR A 93 -10.07 0.77 -15.42
CA THR A 93 -8.73 1.33 -15.58
C THR A 93 -7.73 0.40 -14.89
N LYS A 94 -7.25 -0.61 -15.63
CA LYS A 94 -5.80 -0.60 -15.87
C LYS A 94 -5.52 0.84 -16.28
N LYS A 95 -4.95 1.64 -15.39
CA LYS A 95 -4.70 3.07 -15.62
C LYS A 95 -3.81 3.12 -16.87
N LYS A 96 -4.43 3.22 -18.05
CA LYS A 96 -3.75 3.58 -19.29
C LYS A 96 -3.23 4.96 -18.94
N LEU A 97 -1.94 5.01 -18.60
CA LEU A 97 -1.21 6.24 -18.38
C LEU A 97 -1.60 7.15 -19.55
N THR A 98 -1.98 8.39 -19.25
CA THR A 98 -2.22 9.39 -20.29
C THR A 98 -0.98 9.44 -21.20
N PRO A 99 -1.10 9.83 -22.49
CA PRO A 99 0.07 9.96 -23.38
C PRO A 99 1.22 10.73 -22.71
N GLU A 100 0.88 11.77 -21.95
CA GLU A 100 1.80 12.54 -21.10
C GLU A 100 2.51 11.71 -20.02
N GLN A 101 1.79 10.85 -19.30
CA GLN A 101 2.38 10.00 -18.26
C GLN A 101 3.28 8.89 -18.83
N ASN A 102 2.95 8.37 -20.01
CA ASN A 102 3.83 7.43 -20.71
C ASN A 102 5.11 8.12 -21.18
N ARG A 103 4.97 9.32 -21.74
CA ARG A 103 6.11 10.15 -22.15
C ARG A 103 7.00 10.49 -20.96
N LEU A 104 6.43 10.86 -19.82
CA LEU A 104 7.18 11.16 -18.60
C LEU A 104 7.98 9.94 -18.13
N LYS A 105 7.37 8.75 -18.11
CA LYS A 105 8.05 7.50 -17.72
C LYS A 105 9.17 7.11 -18.69
N GLN A 106 8.98 7.33 -19.99
CA GLN A 106 10.02 7.11 -20.99
C GLN A 106 11.19 8.07 -20.79
N LEU A 107 10.91 9.36 -20.56
CA LEU A 107 11.92 10.37 -20.28
C LEU A 107 12.70 10.08 -19.00
N GLU A 108 12.04 9.61 -17.94
CA GLU A 108 12.71 9.19 -16.70
C GLU A 108 13.67 8.02 -16.92
N ALA A 109 13.23 7.00 -17.68
CA ALA A 109 14.07 5.85 -18.02
C ALA A 109 15.28 6.25 -18.89
N GLU A 110 15.08 7.14 -19.86
CA GLU A 110 16.14 7.66 -20.70
C GLU A 110 17.15 8.48 -19.89
N ASN A 111 16.68 9.35 -18.99
CA ASN A 111 17.54 10.17 -18.15
C ASN A 111 18.41 9.32 -17.22
N LEU A 112 17.83 8.27 -16.62
CA LEU A 112 18.58 7.30 -15.83
C LEU A 112 19.67 6.60 -16.67
N GLY A 113 19.32 6.14 -17.88
CA GLY A 113 20.28 5.53 -18.79
C GLY A 113 21.43 6.48 -19.19
N LEU A 114 21.11 7.75 -19.46
CA LEU A 114 22.11 8.77 -19.78
C LEU A 114 23.02 9.09 -18.59
N ARG A 115 22.50 9.09 -17.36
CA ARG A 115 23.30 9.27 -16.15
C ARG A 115 24.30 8.14 -15.96
N ILE A 116 23.84 6.89 -16.08
CA ILE A 116 24.71 5.71 -15.99
C ILE A 116 25.82 5.77 -17.04
N LYS A 117 25.49 6.08 -18.30
CA LYS A 117 26.48 6.22 -19.38
C LYS A 117 27.50 7.32 -19.08
N ASN A 118 27.05 8.48 -18.60
CA ASN A 118 27.93 9.58 -18.24
C ASN A 118 28.88 9.22 -17.09
N GLU A 119 28.38 8.56 -16.05
CA GLU A 119 29.23 8.09 -14.95
C GLU A 119 30.25 7.06 -15.43
N ALA A 120 29.84 6.10 -16.26
CA ALA A 120 30.75 5.14 -16.86
C ALA A 120 31.86 5.82 -17.68
N LEU A 121 31.51 6.81 -18.51
CA LEU A 121 32.49 7.58 -19.28
C LEU A 121 33.45 8.37 -18.38
N LYS A 122 32.97 8.98 -17.30
CA LYS A 122 33.82 9.66 -16.31
C LYS A 122 34.79 8.71 -15.63
N LEU A 123 34.32 7.52 -15.26
CA LEU A 123 35.16 6.47 -14.68
C LEU A 123 36.27 6.05 -15.66
N LEU A 124 35.92 5.76 -16.91
CA LEU A 124 36.89 5.41 -17.96
C LEU A 124 37.91 6.53 -18.19
N ALA A 125 37.47 7.80 -18.21
CA ALA A 125 38.37 8.94 -18.34
C ALA A 125 39.34 9.03 -17.16
N SER A 126 38.86 8.83 -15.93
CA SER A 126 39.71 8.83 -14.72
C SER A 126 40.75 7.70 -14.72
N MET A 127 40.39 6.54 -15.26
CA MET A 127 41.31 5.40 -15.39
C MET A 127 42.41 5.72 -16.42
N LYS A 128 42.03 6.31 -17.56
CA LYS A 128 42.98 6.73 -18.61
C LYS A 128 43.94 7.83 -18.15
N GLN A 129 43.48 8.76 -17.30
CA GLN A 129 44.35 9.78 -16.72
C GLN A 129 45.35 9.18 -15.73
N ARG A 130 44.93 8.21 -14.91
CA ARG A 130 45.83 7.47 -14.01
C ARG A 130 46.93 6.72 -14.76
N THR A 131 46.62 6.09 -15.89
CA THR A 131 47.64 5.38 -16.68
C THR A 131 48.61 6.33 -17.39
N LYS A 132 48.19 7.54 -17.77
CA LYS A 132 49.09 8.57 -18.33
C LYS A 132 50.01 9.22 -17.30
N ASN A 133 49.59 9.31 -16.04
CA ASN A 133 50.34 9.97 -14.97
C ASN A 133 51.20 9.01 -14.14
N SER A 134 51.24 7.71 -14.47
CA SER A 134 52.16 6.75 -13.86
C SER A 134 53.51 6.84 -14.57
N PRO A 135 54.61 7.22 -13.89
CA PRO A 135 55.94 7.22 -14.50
C PRO A 135 56.39 5.78 -14.77
N LYS A 136 57.17 5.60 -15.84
CA LYS A 136 57.92 4.38 -16.13
C LYS A 136 59.05 4.18 -15.13
#